data_AF-A0A535Y474-F1
#
_entry.id   AF-A0A535Y474-F1
#
_cell.length_a   1.000
_cell.length_b   1.000
_cell.length_c   1.000
_cell.angle_alpha   90.00
_cell.angle_beta   90.00
_cell.angle_gamma   90.00
#
_symmetry.space_group_name_H-M   'P 1'
#
loop_
_entity.id
_entity.type
_entity.pdbx_description
1 polymer ?
#
loop_
_entity_poly.entity_id
_entity_poly.type
_entity_poly.pdbx_seq_one_letter_code
_entity_poly.pdbx_strand_id
1 'polypeptide(L)'
;MVRASCHAMPSRIAIIGAGIAGLVAGRELARRGFAVTLIERWPDVGGQASAFDLGGGVWLDRYYHHLFQIDAEMIALHDELLPGELERHSSSVGMWANGRIWPFTSP
;
A
#
# COMPACT_ATOMS: atom_id res chain seq x y z
N MET A 1 -0.76 25.74 -44.38
CA MET A 1 0.20 24.65 -44.11
C MET A 1 0.09 24.28 -42.62
N VAL A 2 -0.77 23.32 -42.26
CA VAL A 2 -0.92 22.87 -40.87
C VAL A 2 0.03 21.71 -40.67
N ARG A 3 1.08 21.91 -39.86
CA ARG A 3 1.93 20.80 -39.42
C ARG A 3 1.13 19.97 -38.42
N ALA A 4 0.72 18.77 -38.81
CA ALA A 4 0.31 17.75 -37.86
C ALA A 4 1.54 17.39 -37.02
N SER A 5 1.54 17.80 -35.76
CA SER A 5 2.50 17.34 -34.77
C SER A 5 2.23 15.85 -34.53
N CYS A 6 3.13 14.99 -35.01
CA CYS A 6 3.16 13.58 -34.64
C CYS A 6 3.64 13.48 -33.19
N HIS A 7 2.72 13.65 -32.24
CA HIS A 7 2.98 13.19 -30.88
C HIS A 7 3.13 11.68 -30.93
N ALA A 8 4.34 11.18 -30.69
CA ALA A 8 4.54 9.77 -30.41
C ALA A 8 3.60 9.40 -29.26
N MET A 9 2.66 8.48 -29.51
CA MET A 9 1.74 7.98 -28.50
C MET A 9 2.58 7.53 -27.29
N PRO A 10 2.25 7.94 -26.06
CA PRO A 10 2.98 7.49 -24.88
C PRO A 10 2.99 5.96 -24.85
N SER A 11 4.15 5.36 -24.61
CA SER A 11 4.27 3.91 -24.51
C SER A 11 3.26 3.39 -23.48
N ARG A 12 2.45 2.41 -23.88
CA ARG A 12 1.42 1.83 -23.00
C ARG A 12 2.01 0.72 -22.15
N ILE A 13 1.70 0.73 -20.86
CA ILE A 13 2.14 -0.27 -19.89
C ILE A 13 0.91 -0.88 -19.24
N ALA A 14 0.83 -2.21 -19.24
CA ALA A 14 -0.16 -2.95 -18.47
C ALA A 14 0.47 -3.48 -17.18
N ILE A 15 -0.22 -3.30 -16.05
CA ILE A 15 0.16 -3.83 -14.73
C ILE A 15 -0.93 -4.80 -14.30
N ILE A 16 -0.54 -6.01 -13.92
CA ILE A 16 -1.47 -7.04 -13.42
C ILE A 16 -1.33 -7.11 -11.90
N GLY A 17 -2.40 -6.72 -11.19
CA GLY A 17 -2.51 -6.67 -9.73
C GLY A 17 -2.59 -5.25 -9.18
N ALA A 18 -3.64 -4.95 -8.42
CA ALA A 18 -3.85 -3.69 -7.67
C ALA A 18 -3.38 -3.77 -6.21
N GLY A 19 -2.38 -4.59 -5.90
CA GLY A 19 -1.68 -4.52 -4.62
C GLY A 19 -0.81 -3.27 -4.51
N ILE A 20 -0.25 -3.00 -3.32
CA ILE A 20 0.65 -1.86 -3.07
C ILE A 20 1.75 -1.74 -4.14
N ALA A 21 2.42 -2.84 -4.49
CA ALA A 21 3.46 -2.84 -5.51
C ALA A 21 2.95 -2.38 -6.89
N GLY A 22 1.78 -2.87 -7.33
CA GLY A 22 1.19 -2.49 -8.61
C GLY A 22 0.71 -1.04 -8.64
N LEU A 23 0.10 -0.57 -7.55
CA LEU A 23 -0.35 0.82 -7.40
C LEU A 23 0.83 1.79 -7.42
N VAL A 24 1.90 1.51 -6.65
CA VAL A 24 3.11 2.34 -6.63
C VAL A 24 3.82 2.31 -7.98
N ALA A 25 3.99 1.14 -8.60
CA ALA A 25 4.58 1.05 -9.93
C ALA A 25 3.78 1.85 -10.97
N GLY A 26 2.44 1.73 -10.95
CA GLY A 26 1.56 2.47 -11.84
C GLY A 26 1.66 3.97 -11.64
N ARG A 27 1.72 4.42 -10.39
CA ARG A 27 1.94 5.82 -10.02
C ARG A 27 3.26 6.35 -10.57
N GLU A 28 4.36 5.65 -10.34
CA GLU A 28 5.69 6.11 -10.78
C GLU A 28 5.82 6.13 -12.32
N LEU A 29 5.23 5.15 -13.00
CA LEU A 29 5.19 5.12 -14.46
C LEU A 29 4.29 6.23 -15.03
N ALA A 30 3.13 6.48 -14.43
CA ALA A 30 2.26 7.57 -14.84
C ALA A 30 2.93 8.94 -14.66
N ARG A 31 3.65 9.16 -13.54
CA ARG A 31 4.44 10.40 -13.31
C ARG A 31 5.52 10.63 -14.36
N ARG A 32 6.03 9.56 -15.00
CA ARG A 32 7.01 9.62 -16.09
C ARG A 32 6.37 9.79 -17.49
N GLY A 33 5.05 9.94 -17.57
CA GLY A 33 4.32 10.17 -18.81
C GLY A 33 3.92 8.90 -19.58
N PHE A 34 4.05 7.72 -18.98
CA PHE A 34 3.54 6.49 -19.59
C PHE A 34 2.02 6.37 -19.46
N ALA A 35 1.37 5.80 -20.47
CA ALA A 35 -0.04 5.45 -20.39
C ALA A 35 -0.18 4.10 -19.67
N VAL A 36 -0.63 4.11 -18.42
CA VAL A 36 -0.71 2.90 -17.59
C VAL A 36 -2.13 2.36 -17.54
N THR A 37 -2.28 1.06 -17.72
CA THR A 37 -3.52 0.30 -17.45
C THR A 37 -3.24 -0.69 -16.33
N LEU A 38 -3.98 -0.58 -15.23
CA LEU A 38 -3.87 -1.47 -14.10
C LEU A 38 -5.07 -2.42 -14.08
N ILE A 39 -4.82 -3.71 -13.96
CA ILE A 39 -5.81 -4.78 -14.08
C ILE A 39 -5.83 -5.57 -12.77
N GLU A 40 -6.99 -5.63 -12.13
CA GLU A 40 -7.20 -6.39 -10.90
C GLU A 40 -8.42 -7.28 -11.03
N ARG A 41 -8.35 -8.48 -10.45
CA ARG A 41 -9.46 -9.44 -10.45
C ARG A 41 -10.42 -9.23 -9.28
N TRP A 42 -9.91 -8.72 -8.16
CA TRP A 42 -10.68 -8.49 -6.95
C TRP A 42 -11.52 -7.20 -7.09
N PRO A 43 -12.72 -7.12 -6.48
CA PRO A 43 -13.55 -5.90 -6.52
C PRO A 43 -12.87 -4.69 -5.86
N ASP A 44 -11.92 -4.91 -4.95
CA ASP A 44 -11.20 -3.88 -4.22
C ASP A 44 -9.71 -3.83 -4.61
N VAL A 45 -9.08 -2.69 -4.32
CA VAL A 45 -7.63 -2.47 -4.46
C VAL A 45 -6.90 -2.61 -3.12
N GLY A 46 -5.57 -2.54 -3.14
CA GLY A 46 -4.70 -2.62 -1.96
C GLY A 46 -4.15 -4.03 -1.71
N GLY A 47 -4.78 -5.06 -2.27
CA GLY A 47 -4.32 -6.44 -2.17
C GLY A 47 -4.20 -6.88 -0.71
N GLN A 48 -2.99 -7.28 -0.30
CA GLN A 48 -2.73 -7.71 1.08
C GLN A 48 -2.83 -6.57 2.10
N ALA A 49 -2.66 -5.31 1.69
CA ALA A 49 -2.79 -4.14 2.57
C ALA A 49 -4.21 -3.54 2.54
N SER A 50 -5.20 -4.30 2.08
CA SER A 50 -6.59 -3.82 2.04
C SER A 50 -7.28 -4.01 3.39
N ALA A 51 -8.23 -3.14 3.69
CA ALA A 51 -9.13 -3.23 4.83
C ALA A 51 -10.58 -3.43 4.37
N PHE A 52 -11.48 -3.69 5.30
CA PHE A 52 -12.92 -3.71 5.07
C PHE A 52 -13.67 -3.20 6.29
N ASP A 53 -14.85 -2.62 6.04
CA ASP A 53 -15.75 -2.15 7.08
C ASP A 53 -16.48 -3.33 7.74
N LEU A 54 -16.33 -3.48 9.05
CA LEU A 54 -17.07 -4.43 9.88
C LEU A 54 -18.44 -3.89 10.33
N GLY A 55 -18.73 -2.62 10.04
CA GLY A 55 -19.90 -1.88 10.50
C GLY A 55 -19.61 -1.09 11.78
N GLY A 56 -20.43 -0.06 12.02
CA GLY A 56 -20.31 0.78 13.22
C GLY A 56 -19.06 1.66 13.27
N GLY A 57 -18.44 1.93 12.11
CA GLY A 57 -17.21 2.71 12.01
C GLY A 57 -15.93 1.92 12.31
N VAL A 58 -16.04 0.60 12.46
CA VAL A 58 -14.90 -0.28 12.73
C VAL A 58 -14.35 -0.82 11.42
N TRP A 59 -13.10 -0.51 11.13
CA TRP A 59 -12.36 -1.09 10.01
C TRP A 59 -11.44 -2.20 10.48
N LEU A 60 -11.35 -3.28 9.70
CA LEU A 60 -10.42 -4.38 9.95
C LEU A 60 -9.56 -4.63 8.73
N ASP A 61 -8.28 -4.88 8.97
CA ASP A 61 -7.35 -5.33 7.94
C ASP A 61 -7.75 -6.71 7.43
N ARG A 62 -7.77 -6.86 6.11
CA ARG A 62 -8.03 -8.16 5.50
C ARG A 62 -6.88 -9.15 5.72
N TYR A 63 -5.66 -8.64 5.78
CA TYR A 63 -4.48 -9.38 6.16
C TYR A 63 -3.65 -8.55 7.12
N TYR A 64 -3.08 -9.20 8.11
CA TYR A 64 -2.25 -8.55 9.12
C TYR A 64 -1.07 -7.80 8.47
N HIS A 65 -0.99 -6.50 8.72
CA HIS A 65 0.14 -5.68 8.32
C HIS A 65 0.41 -4.62 9.38
N HIS A 66 1.69 -4.36 9.64
CA HIS A 66 2.15 -3.22 10.42
C HIS A 66 3.48 -2.77 9.84
N LEU A 67 3.78 -1.49 9.98
CA LEU A 67 5.05 -0.93 9.53
C LEU A 67 6.04 -0.92 10.70
N PHE A 68 7.27 -1.31 10.43
CA PHE A 68 8.41 -1.10 11.30
C PHE A 68 9.08 0.22 10.97
N GLN A 69 9.89 0.72 11.92
CA GLN A 69 10.66 1.95 11.73
C GLN A 69 11.62 1.90 10.53
N ILE A 70 11.98 0.69 10.09
CA ILE A 70 12.88 0.46 8.95
C ILE A 70 12.17 0.47 7.59
N ASP A 71 10.83 0.51 7.56
CA ASP A 71 10.04 0.52 6.32
C ASP A 71 10.01 1.93 5.71
N ALA A 72 11.19 2.51 5.48
CA ALA A 72 11.39 3.92 5.15
C ALA A 72 10.60 4.37 3.92
N GLU A 73 10.55 3.56 2.86
CA GLU A 73 9.85 3.89 1.62
C GLU A 73 8.32 3.92 1.81
N MET A 74 7.78 3.00 2.62
CA MET A 74 6.35 2.98 2.94
C MET A 74 5.98 4.16 3.83
N ILE A 75 6.82 4.51 4.80
CA ILE A 75 6.64 5.68 5.66
C ILE A 75 6.70 6.97 4.83
N ALA A 76 7.68 7.09 3.93
CA ALA A 76 7.80 8.26 3.05
C ALA A 76 6.59 8.40 2.11
N LEU A 77 6.11 7.29 1.54
CA LEU A 77 4.91 7.27 0.71
C LEU A 77 3.67 7.66 1.52
N HIS A 78 3.53 7.17 2.74
CA HIS A 78 2.48 7.59 3.67
C HIS A 78 2.55 9.10 3.90
N ASP A 79 3.72 9.64 4.26
CA ASP A 79 3.88 11.07 4.56
C ASP A 79 3.57 11.97 3.35
N GLU A 80 3.81 11.47 2.13
CA GLU A 80 3.42 12.17 0.90
C GLU A 80 1.90 12.17 0.68
N LEU A 81 1.22 11.06 0.95
CA LEU A 81 -0.19 10.86 0.56
C LEU A 81 -1.20 11.15 1.67
N LEU A 82 -0.87 10.87 2.92
CA LEU A 82 -1.74 10.93 4.11
C LEU A 82 -0.97 11.53 5.31
N PRO A 83 -0.44 12.76 5.18
CA PRO A 83 0.40 13.33 6.23
C PRO A 83 -0.34 13.43 7.58
N GLY A 84 0.27 12.86 8.62
CA GLY A 84 -0.21 12.95 10.00
C GLY A 84 -1.11 11.79 10.48
N GLU A 85 -1.42 10.80 9.65
CA GLU A 85 -2.28 9.67 10.03
C GLU A 85 -1.50 8.46 10.61
N LEU A 86 -0.16 8.43 10.50
CA LEU A 86 0.64 7.30 10.97
C LEU A 86 0.90 7.38 12.47
N GLU A 87 0.35 6.40 13.20
CA GLU A 87 0.60 6.25 14.62
C GLU A 87 1.81 5.36 14.92
N ARG A 88 2.53 5.67 16.01
CA ARG A 88 3.64 4.87 16.50
C ARG A 88 3.28 4.21 17.83
N HIS A 89 3.36 2.89 17.83
CA HIS A 89 3.06 2.07 19.01
C HIS A 89 4.32 1.32 19.46
N SER A 90 4.57 1.28 20.77
CA SER A 90 5.60 0.40 21.32
C SER A 90 5.14 -1.05 21.17
N SER A 91 5.98 -1.90 20.58
CA SER A 91 5.65 -3.31 20.41
C SER A 91 5.58 -4.00 21.77
N SER A 92 4.45 -4.68 22.03
CA SER A 92 4.31 -5.61 23.14
C SER A 92 3.84 -6.94 22.57
N VAL A 93 4.76 -7.90 22.53
CA VAL A 93 4.50 -9.24 22.03
C VAL A 93 4.73 -10.21 23.16
N GLY A 94 3.89 -11.23 23.27
CA GLY A 94 4.04 -12.28 24.26
C GLY A 94 3.47 -13.60 23.79
N MET A 95 4.01 -14.68 24.34
CA MET A 95 3.50 -16.03 24.15
C MET A 95 2.62 -16.41 25.33
N TRP A 96 1.37 -16.78 25.09
CA TRP A 96 0.50 -17.30 26.13
C TRP A 96 0.72 -18.80 26.32
N ALA A 97 1.16 -19.21 27.52
CA ALA A 97 1.34 -20.61 27.87
C ALA A 97 1.11 -20.83 29.37
N ASN A 98 0.36 -21.90 29.71
CA ASN A 98 0.09 -22.32 31.09
C ASN A 98 -0.48 -21.20 31.99
N GLY A 99 -1.45 -20.44 31.48
CA GLY A 99 -2.07 -19.37 32.26
C GLY A 99 -1.21 -18.12 32.44
N ARG A 100 -0.09 -17.99 31.71
CA ARG A 100 0.84 -16.86 31.80
C ARG A 100 1.21 -16.33 30.41
N ILE A 101 1.30 -15.00 30.29
CA ILE A 101 1.93 -14.34 29.14
C ILE A 101 3.43 -14.25 29.41
N TRP A 102 4.22 -14.79 28.49
CA TRP A 102 5.67 -14.71 28.49
C TRP A 102 6.10 -13.61 27.51
N PRO A 103 6.75 -12.53 27.98
CA PRO A 103 7.22 -11.47 27.08
C PRO A 103 8.11 -12.06 25.97
N PHE A 104 7.82 -11.68 24.73
CA PHE A 104 8.60 -12.00 23.54
C PHE A 104 9.13 -10.71 22.89
N THR A 105 9.52 -9.78 23.75
CA THR A 105 10.23 -8.56 23.40
C THR A 105 11.57 -8.60 24.13
N SER A 106 12.64 -8.11 23.51
CA SER A 106 13.94 -7.97 24.17
C SER A 106 13.79 -7.13 25.46
N PRO A 107 14.66 -7.32 26.48
CA PRO A 107 14.65 -6.50 27.69
C PRO A 107 14.73 -5.00 27.39
#